data_AF-A0A1H3IQ86-F1
#
_entry.id   AF-A0A1H3IQ86-F1
#
_cell.length_a   1.000
_cell.length_b   1.000
_cell.length_c   1.000
_cell.angle_alpha   90.00
_cell.angle_beta   90.00
_cell.angle_gamma   90.00
#
_symmetry.space_group_name_H-M   'P 1'
#
loop_
_entity.id
_entity.type
_entity.pdbx_description
1 polymer ?
#
loop_
_entity_poly.entity_id
_entity_poly.type
_entity_poly.pdbx_seq_one_letter_code
_entity_poly.pdbx_strand_id
1 'polypeptide(L)' 'MEKYIKKAETLISSLHWYDWITPTTPYASVFFGFLFTSLIAAVIWLETKNIKQTAMAAATGLLVSLAGGMLLSAFGFYR' A
#
# COMPACT_ATOMS: atom_id res chain seq x y z
N MET A 1 32.00 12.68 6.40
CA MET A 1 30.72 13.19 6.92
C MET A 1 29.60 13.10 5.87
N GLU A 2 29.82 13.57 4.64
CA GLU A 2 28.86 13.47 3.52
C GLU A 2 28.28 12.06 3.25
N LYS A 3 29.09 11.00 3.37
CA LYS A 3 28.63 9.63 3.15
C LYS A 3 27.51 9.19 4.11
N TYR A 4 27.52 9.71 5.34
CA TYR A 4 26.49 9.42 6.34
C TYR A 4 25.23 10.26 6.10
N ILE A 5 25.38 11.48 5.59
CA ILE A 5 24.27 12.37 5.23
C ILE A 5 23.51 11.82 4.02
N LYS A 6 24.21 11.44 2.95
CA LYS A 6 23.57 10.79 1.78
C LYS A 6 22.90 9.46 2.11
N LYS A 7 23.46 8.70 3.07
CA LYS A 7 22.84 7.46 3.56
C LYS A 7 21.59 7.73 4.40
N ALA A 8 21.58 8.80 5.19
CA ALA A 8 20.38 9.22 5.92
C ALA A 8 19.29 9.72 4.97
N GLU A 9 19.64 10.51 3.96
CA GLU A 9 18.70 10.97 2.93
C GLU A 9 18.09 9.82 2.12
N THR A 10 18.88 8.82 1.75
CA THR A 10 18.39 7.60 1.05
C THR A 10 17.53 6.70 1.94
N LEU A 11 17.70 6.73 3.26
CA LEU A 11 16.83 6.01 4.19
C LEU A 11 15.49 6.74 4.44
N ILE A 12 15.47 8.07 4.27
CA ILE A 12 14.29 8.92 4.46
C ILE A 12 13.45 9.02 3.16
N SER A 13 14.04 8.79 1.98
CA SER A 13 13.42 9.07 0.68
C SER A 13 12.65 7.92 0.01
N SER A 14 12.40 6.81 0.69
CA SER A 14 11.72 5.64 0.10
C SER A 14 10.22 5.84 -0.22
N LEU A 15 9.63 6.96 0.21
CA LEU A 15 8.26 7.38 -0.09
C LEU A 15 8.26 8.85 -0.46
N HIS A 16 8.04 9.16 -1.73
CA HIS A 16 7.87 10.53 -2.19
C HIS A 16 6.43 11.02 -1.92
N TRP A 17 6.27 12.31 -1.66
CA TRP A 17 4.94 12.92 -1.49
C TRP A 17 4.02 12.81 -2.71
N TYR A 18 4.47 12.31 -3.86
CA TYR A 18 3.59 12.02 -5.00
C TYR A 18 3.17 10.54 -5.09
N ASP A 19 3.76 9.66 -4.29
CA ASP A 19 3.46 8.22 -4.29
C ASP A 19 2.04 7.90 -3.80
N TRP A 20 1.35 8.84 -3.14
CA TRP A 20 -0.06 8.67 -2.76
C TRP A 20 -1.03 8.78 -3.95
N ILE A 21 -0.63 9.43 -5.05
CA ILE A 21 -1.46 9.56 -6.27
C ILE A 21 -1.13 8.43 -7.24
N THR A 22 0.15 8.12 -7.40
CA THR A 22 0.59 7.02 -8.25
C THR A 22 1.80 6.38 -7.57
N PRO A 23 1.68 5.15 -7.05
CA PRO A 23 2.84 4.46 -6.53
C PRO A 23 3.86 4.35 -7.66
N THR A 24 5.04 4.93 -7.46
CA THR A 24 6.17 4.81 -8.40
C THR A 24 7.12 3.68 -8.03
N THR A 25 6.86 3.02 -6.89
CA THR A 25 7.59 1.85 -6.41
C THR A 25 6.64 0.70 -6.03
N PRO A 26 7.03 -0.58 -6.21
CA PRO A 26 6.21 -1.72 -5.80
C PRO A 26 5.88 -1.70 -4.30
N TYR A 27 6.81 -1.20 -3.49
CA TYR A 27 6.62 -1.04 -2.05
C TYR A 27 5.51 -0.05 -1.71
N ALA A 28 5.47 1.11 -2.36
CA ALA A 28 4.40 2.09 -2.17
C ALA A 28 3.03 1.50 -2.54
N SER A 29 2.94 0.73 -3.62
CA SER A 29 1.68 0.08 -4.04
C SER A 29 1.10 -0.85 -2.99
N VAL A 30 1.96 -1.71 -2.42
CA VAL A 30 1.53 -2.68 -1.39
C VAL A 30 1.19 -1.95 -0.10
N PHE A 31 1.98 -0.94 0.27
CA PHE A 31 1.72 -0.11 1.46
C PHE A 31 0.35 0.59 1.37
N PHE A 32 0.07 1.28 0.27
CA PHE A 32 -1.20 1.97 0.08
C PHE A 32 -2.37 0.99 -0.07
N GLY A 33 -2.18 -0.13 -0.77
CA GLY A 33 -3.20 -1.19 -0.85
C GLY A 33 -3.58 -1.74 0.52
N PHE A 34 -2.60 -2.03 1.37
CA PHE A 34 -2.84 -2.48 2.75
C PHE A 34 -3.51 -1.40 3.61
N LEU A 35 -3.07 -0.14 3.48
CA LEU A 35 -3.63 1.00 4.19
C LEU A 35 -5.12 1.17 3.86
N PHE A 36 -5.48 1.23 2.58
CA PHE A 36 -6.87 1.39 2.15
C PHE A 36 -7.72 0.18 2.52
N THR A 37 -7.19 -1.03 2.39
CA THR A 37 -7.89 -2.25 2.84
C THR A 37 -8.20 -2.19 4.33
N SER A 38 -7.24 -1.74 5.15
CA SER A 38 -7.42 -1.62 6.60
C SER A 38 -8.46 -0.55 6.96
N LEU A 39 -8.46 0.58 6.26
CA LEU A 39 -9.47 1.63 6.44
C LEU A 39 -10.87 1.14 6.08
N ILE A 40 -11.04 0.49 4.92
CA ILE A 40 -12.33 -0.06 4.49
C ILE A 40 -12.82 -1.14 5.47
N ALA A 41 -11.94 -2.04 5.90
CA ALA A 41 -12.27 -3.04 6.90
C ALA A 41 -12.71 -2.40 8.22
N ALA A 42 -12.06 -1.32 8.66
CA ALA A 42 -12.47 -0.58 9.85
C ALA A 42 -13.85 0.08 9.68
N VAL A 43 -14.14 0.68 8.52
CA VAL A 43 -15.48 1.26 8.23
C VAL A 43 -16.55 0.16 8.27
N ILE A 44 -16.32 -0.96 7.56
CA ILE A 44 -17.26 -2.09 7.53
C ILE A 44 -17.47 -2.65 8.94
N TRP A 45 -16.42 -2.76 9.75
CA TRP A 45 -16.54 -3.19 11.13
C TRP A 45 -17.36 -2.22 11.98
N LEU A 46 -17.15 -0.91 11.82
CA LEU A 46 -17.90 0.10 12.56
C LEU A 46 -19.38 0.07 12.21
N GLU A 47 -19.71 -0.18 10.94
CA GLU A 47 -21.08 -0.14 10.43
C GLU A 47 -21.85 -1.45 10.61
N THR A 48 -21.24 -2.59 10.29
CA THR A 48 -21.91 -3.90 10.41
C THR A 48 -21.72 -4.57 11.77
N LYS A 49 -20.64 -4.24 12.50
CA LYS A 49 -20.19 -4.95 13.71
C LYS A 49 -20.11 -6.49 13.53
N ASN A 50 -20.02 -6.94 12.28
CA ASN A 50 -20.05 -8.35 11.91
C ASN A 50 -18.66 -8.79 11.46
N ILE A 51 -18.06 -9.69 12.24
CA ILE A 51 -16.69 -10.14 12.00
C ILE A 51 -16.54 -10.91 10.69
N LYS A 52 -17.58 -11.65 10.26
CA LYS A 52 -17.54 -12.42 9.01
C LYS A 52 -17.49 -11.49 7.80
N GLN A 53 -18.36 -10.48 7.77
CA GLN A 53 -18.39 -9.50 6.68
C GLN A 53 -17.10 -8.67 6.65
N THR A 54 -16.60 -8.27 7.82
CA THR A 54 -15.33 -7.54 7.94
C THR A 54 -14.15 -8.38 7.46
N ALA A 55 -14.08 -9.66 7.86
CA ALA A 55 -13.00 -10.57 7.45
C ALA A 55 -13.05 -10.87 5.96
N MET A 56 -14.24 -11.06 5.37
CA MET A 56 -14.40 -11.23 3.92
C MET A 56 -13.92 -9.99 3.17
N ALA A 57 -14.34 -8.80 3.60
CA ALA A 57 -13.92 -7.56 2.96
C ALA A 57 -12.40 -7.32 3.06
N ALA A 58 -11.80 -7.59 4.23
CA ALA A 58 -10.36 -7.51 4.42
C ALA A 58 -9.61 -8.50 3.52
N ALA A 59 -10.06 -9.76 3.45
CA ALA A 59 -9.46 -10.77 2.59
C ALA A 59 -9.56 -10.40 1.10
N THR A 60 -10.72 -9.95 0.64
CA THR A 60 -10.91 -9.47 -0.73
C THR A 60 -10.04 -8.25 -1.02
N GLY A 61 -9.98 -7.27 -0.11
CA GLY A 61 -9.14 -6.08 -0.27
C GLY A 61 -7.65 -6.40 -0.34
N LEU A 62 -7.18 -7.35 0.47
CA LEU A 62 -5.79 -7.83 0.41
C LEU A 62 -5.50 -8.53 -0.92
N LEU A 63 -6.39 -9.41 -1.39
CA LEU A 63 -6.23 -10.09 -2.68
C LEU A 63 -6.19 -9.10 -3.85
N VAL A 64 -7.09 -8.12 -3.85
CA VAL A 64 -7.14 -7.07 -4.88
C VAL A 64 -5.88 -6.21 -4.83
N SER A 65 -5.42 -5.83 -3.64
CA SER A 65 -4.18 -5.04 -3.47
C SER A 65 -2.95 -5.78 -3.99
N LEU A 66 -2.84 -7.08 -3.69
CA LEU A 66 -1.74 -7.92 -4.18
C LEU A 66 -1.82 -8.12 -5.70
N ALA A 67 -3.00 -8.45 -6.23
CA ALA A 67 -3.21 -8.64 -7.67
C ALA A 67 -2.94 -7.34 -8.44
N GLY A 68 -3.44 -6.22 -7.95
CA GLY A 68 -3.19 -4.89 -8.52
C GLY A 68 -1.69 -4.54 -8.51
N GLY A 69 -1.02 -4.75 -7.38
CA GLY A 69 0.43 -4.54 -7.27
C GLY A 69 1.24 -5.42 -8.24
N MET A 70 0.88 -6.70 -8.37
CA MET A 70 1.50 -7.61 -9.33
C MET A 70 1.26 -7.20 -10.78
N LEU A 71 0.04 -6.77 -11.12
CA LEU A 71 -0.29 -6.29 -12.46
C LEU A 71 0.52 -5.04 -12.79
N LEU A 72 0.56 -4.04 -11.91
CA LEU A 72 1.36 -2.83 -12.15
C LEU A 72 2.85 -3.15 -12.33
N SER A 73 3.37 -4.14 -11.59
CA SER A 73 4.73 -4.66 -11.78
C SER A 73 4.92 -5.34 -13.13
N ALA A 74 3.98 -6.19 -13.55
CA ALA A 74 4.03 -6.89 -14.84
C ALA A 74 3.94 -5.93 -16.05
N PHE A 75 3.21 -4.83 -15.92
CA PHE A 75 3.12 -3.80 -16.97
C PHE A 75 4.36 -2.89 -17.05
N GLY A 76 5.37 -3.08 -16.19
CA GLY A 76 6.59 -2.28 -16.21
C GLY A 76 6.39 -0.82 -15.79
N PHE A 77 5.30 -0.53 -15.05
CA PHE A 77 5.07 0.79 -14.46
C PHE A 77 6.11 1.12 -13.38
N TYR A 78 6.63 0.09 -12.73
CA TYR A 78 7.76 0.19 -11.81
C TYR A 78 9.05 -0.07 -12.59
N ARG A 79 9.94 0.93 -12.61
CA ARG A 79 11.27 0.86 -13.21
C ARG A 79 12.34 0.90 -12.13
#